data_AF-A0A532TN16-F1
#
_entry.id   AF-A0A532TN16-F1
#
_cell.length_a   1.000
_cell.length_b   1.000
_cell.length_c   1.000
_cell.angle_alpha   90.00
_cell.angle_beta   90.00
_cell.angle_gamma   90.00
#
_symmetry.space_group_name_H-M   'P 1'
#
loop_
_entity.id
_entity.type
_entity.pdbx_description
1 polymer ?
#
loop_
_entity_poly.entity_id
_entity_poly.type
_entity_poly.pdbx_seq_one_letter_code
_entity_poly.pdbx_strand_id
1 'polypeptide(L)' 'MSKYERYKKKSEEYIYPHKHCKKCDQIIEEGITYCSDCYMKLQEKKKWYKWKRKKKTEESD' A
#
# COMPACT_ATOMS: atom_id res chain seq x y z
N MET A 1 25.95 -22.27 -29.01
CA MET A 1 24.60 -22.20 -28.42
C MET A 1 24.29 -20.74 -28.12
N SER A 2 23.29 -20.16 -28.78
CA SER A 2 23.07 -18.71 -28.76
C SER A 2 22.27 -18.30 -27.52
N LYS A 3 22.46 -17.06 -27.06
CA LYS A 3 21.82 -16.47 -25.86
C LYS A 3 20.28 -16.52 -25.87
N TYR A 4 19.68 -16.72 -27.05
CA TYR A 4 18.24 -16.60 -27.29
C TYR A 4 17.47 -17.92 -27.15
N GLU A 5 18.14 -19.05 -26.98
CA GLU A 5 17.48 -20.37 -26.96
C GLU A 5 16.87 -20.75 -25.59
N ARG A 6 16.98 -19.90 -24.57
CA ARG A 6 16.51 -20.22 -23.19
C ARG A 6 15.08 -19.75 -22.85
N TYR A 7 14.41 -19.00 -23.73
CA TYR A 7 13.10 -18.40 -23.42
C TYR A 7 11.98 -18.95 -24.32
N LYS A 8 11.83 -20.28 -24.32
CA LYS A 8 10.66 -20.96 -24.88
C LYS A 8 9.91 -21.65 -23.74
N LYS A 9 9.32 -20.86 -22.83
CA LYS A 9 8.40 -21.36 -21.80
C LYS A 9 6.95 -21.09 -22.22
N LYS A 10 6.13 -22.09 -21.97
CA LYS A 10 5.01 -22.57 -22.81
C LYS A 10 3.65 -22.23 -22.20
N SER A 11 3.48 -21.02 -21.67
CA SER A 11 2.22 -20.59 -21.06
C SER A 11 1.98 -19.12 -21.38
N GLU A 12 0.91 -18.84 -22.10
CA GLU A 12 0.38 -17.50 -22.43
C GLU A 12 -0.17 -16.76 -21.19
N GLU A 13 0.35 -17.05 -19.99
CA GLU A 13 -0.03 -16.35 -18.77
C GLU A 13 0.92 -15.18 -18.57
N TYR A 14 0.36 -13.97 -18.73
CA TYR A 14 1.05 -12.74 -18.43
C TYR A 14 1.20 -12.63 -16.91
N ILE A 15 2.35 -13.07 -16.37
CA ILE A 15 2.66 -12.90 -14.95
C ILE A 15 2.99 -11.42 -14.72
N TYR A 16 2.00 -10.65 -14.29
CA TYR A 16 2.20 -9.22 -13.99
C TYR A 16 2.89 -9.06 -12.62
N PRO A 17 4.00 -8.30 -12.54
CA PRO A 17 4.68 -8.09 -11.27
C PRO A 17 3.85 -7.18 -10.35
N HIS A 18 3.11 -7.79 -9.41
CA HIS A 18 2.36 -7.06 -8.39
C HIS A 18 3.29 -6.32 -7.42
N LYS A 19 3.01 -5.03 -7.17
CA LYS A 19 3.70 -4.24 -6.16
C LYS A 19 3.16 -4.61 -4.78
N HIS A 20 4.05 -4.87 -3.82
CA HIS A 20 3.66 -5.17 -2.45
C HIS A 20 4.00 -4.01 -1.52
N CYS A 21 3.14 -3.77 -0.54
CA CYS A 21 3.38 -2.74 0.48
C CYS A 21 4.45 -3.20 1.47
N LYS A 22 5.55 -2.45 1.61
CA LYS A 22 6.63 -2.75 2.57
C LYS A 22 6.22 -2.80 4.06
N LYS A 23 5.00 -2.39 4.41
CA LYS A 23 4.53 -2.29 5.81
C LYS A 23 3.55 -3.39 6.21
N CYS A 24 2.70 -3.82 5.29
CA CYS A 24 1.66 -4.81 5.56
C CYS A 24 1.70 -5.99 4.58
N ASP A 25 2.65 -5.98 3.65
CA ASP A 25 2.86 -6.96 2.59
C ASP A 25 1.62 -7.25 1.72
N GLN A 26 0.61 -6.37 1.78
CA GLN A 26 -0.55 -6.43 0.91
C GLN A 26 -0.19 -6.00 -0.51
N ILE A 27 -0.87 -6.62 -1.47
CA ILE A 27 -0.78 -6.26 -2.88
C ILE A 27 -1.37 -4.86 -3.07
N ILE A 28 -0.62 -3.99 -3.75
CA ILE A 28 -1.07 -2.67 -4.16
C ILE A 28 -1.73 -2.82 -5.53
N GLU A 29 -2.98 -2.37 -5.62
CA GLU A 29 -3.75 -2.37 -6.86
C GLU A 29 -3.06 -1.58 -7.97
N GLU A 30 -3.33 -1.99 -9.20
CA GLU A 30 -2.79 -1.37 -10.39
C GLU A 30 -3.23 0.10 -10.50
N GLY A 31 -2.29 0.98 -10.85
CA GLY A 31 -2.54 2.43 -10.93
C GLY A 31 -2.41 3.19 -9.61
N ILE A 32 -2.34 2.52 -8.46
CA ILE A 32 -2.17 3.17 -7.15
C ILE A 32 -0.70 3.15 -6.73
N THR A 33 -0.19 4.28 -6.25
CA THR A 33 1.22 4.44 -5.83
C THR A 33 1.44 4.18 -4.33
N TYR A 34 0.36 4.06 -3.56
CA TYR A 34 0.37 3.90 -2.12
C TYR A 34 -0.54 2.74 -1.69
N CYS A 35 -0.27 2.20 -0.50
CA CYS A 35 -1.15 1.20 0.11
C CYS A 35 -2.35 1.87 0.76
N SER A 36 -3.55 1.52 0.30
CA SER A 36 -4.86 1.98 0.80
C SER A 36 -5.03 1.72 2.30
N ASP A 37 -4.75 0.49 2.76
CA ASP A 37 -4.91 0.10 4.17
C ASP A 37 -4.01 0.90 5.11
N CYS A 38 -2.73 1.01 4.75
CA CYS A 38 -1.76 1.77 5.53
C CYS A 38 -2.15 3.26 5.57
N TYR A 39 -2.64 3.79 4.46
CA TYR A 39 -3.09 5.17 4.38
C TYR A 39 -4.34 5.43 5.24
N MET A 40 -5.30 4.51 5.24
CA MET A 40 -6.48 4.59 6.11
C MET A 40 -6.13 4.63 7.60
N LYS A 41 -5.28 3.70 8.06
CA LYS A 41 -4.82 3.67 9.46
C LYS A 41 -4.14 4.97 9.88
N LEU A 42 -3.39 5.61 8.97
CA LEU A 42 -2.79 6.91 9.22
C LEU A 42 -3.83 8.03 9.35
N GLN A 43 -4.87 8.01 8.52
CA GLN A 43 -5.96 9.00 8.58
C GLN A 43 -6.78 8.88 9.88
N GLU A 44 -7.07 7.65 10.32
CA GLU A 44 -7.78 7.41 11.59
C GLU A 44 -6.99 7.94 12.79
N LYS A 45 -5.68 7.66 12.85
CA LYS A 45 -4.80 8.22 13.88
C LYS A 45 -4.85 9.75 13.89
N LYS A 46 -4.76 10.39 12.71
CA LYS A 46 -4.86 11.86 12.61
C LYS A 46 -6.18 12.40 13.16
N LYS A 47 -7.31 11.76 12.85
CA LYS A 47 -8.63 12.14 13.40
C LYS A 47 -8.66 12.01 14.92
N TRP A 48 -8.15 10.91 15.47
CA TRP A 48 -8.06 10.70 16.91
C TRP A 48 -7.22 11.76 17.62
N TYR A 49 -6.03 12.09 17.09
CA TYR A 49 -5.17 13.13 17.66
C TYR A 49 -5.84 14.51 17.62
N LYS A 50 -6.56 14.85 16.53
CA LYS A 50 -7.32 16.11 16.45
C LYS A 50 -8.43 16.17 17.50
N TRP A 51 -9.21 15.10 17.65
CA TRP A 51 -10.25 15.03 18.66
C TRP A 51 -9.68 15.17 20.09
N LYS A 52 -8.60 14.45 20.39
CA LYS A 52 -7.92 14.53 21.69
C LYS A 52 -7.42 15.94 21.99
N ARG A 53 -6.89 16.65 20.98
CA ARG A 53 -6.43 18.04 21.13
C ARG A 53 -7.60 18.99 21.41
N LYS A 54 -8.73 18.83 20.72
CA LYS A 54 -9.94 19.64 20.92
C LYS A 54 -10.52 19.46 22.33
N LYS A 55 -10.61 18.22 22.81
CA LYS A 55 -11.04 17.95 24.19
C LYS A 55 -10.18 18.64 25.23
N LYS A 56 -8.84 18.60 25.05
CA LYS A 56 -7.91 19.25 25.97
C LYS A 56 -8.08 20.77 26.04
N THR A 57 -8.43 21.41 24.94
CA THR A 57 -8.68 22.87 24.91
C THR A 57 -10.02 23.23 25.54
N GLU A 58 -11.04 22.37 25.44
CA GLU A 58 -12.36 22.59 26.06
C GLU A 58 -12.36 22.34 27.57
N GLU A 59 -11.42 21.56 28.09
CA GLU A 59 -11.27 21.27 29.53
C GLU A 59 -10.40 22.31 30.27
N SER A 60 -9.77 23.23 29.53
CA SER A 60 -8.89 24.29 30.05
C SER A 60 -9.51 25.69 30.06
N ASP A 61 -10.76 25.81 29.62
CA ASP A 61 -11.61 27.02 29.72
C ASP A 61 -12.65 26.82 30.83
#